data_AF-A0A1W9SBC1-F1
#
_entry.id   AF-A0A1W9SBC1-F1
#
_cell.length_a   1.000
_cell.length_b   1.000
_cell.length_c   1.000
_cell.angle_alpha   90.00
_cell.angle_beta   90.00
_cell.angle_gamma   90.00
#
_symmetry.space_group_name_H-M   'P 1'
#
loop_
_entity.id
_entity.type
_entity.pdbx_description
1 polymer ?
#
loop_
_entity_poly.entity_id
_entity_poly.type
_entity_poly.pdbx_seq_one_letter_code
_entity_poly.pdbx_strand_id
1 'polypeptide(L)' 'MARKTSEIILEIASKLFSQKGFNGTSIREIASKANVNIAFLLLILLLKFIKSFYKIIQIH' A
#
# COMPACT_ATOMS: atom_id res chain seq x y z
N MET A 1 -4.65 -12.34 -16.80
CA MET A 1 -3.68 -11.33 -16.32
C MET A 1 -3.60 -11.45 -14.80
N ALA A 2 -2.45 -11.82 -14.25
CA ALA A 2 -2.29 -11.94 -12.80
C ALA A 2 -2.30 -10.54 -12.16
N ARG A 3 -3.14 -10.32 -11.14
CA ARG A 3 -3.14 -9.05 -10.39
C ARG A 3 -1.80 -8.90 -9.67
N LYS A 4 -1.21 -7.71 -9.71
CA LYS A 4 0.02 -7.45 -8.97
C LYS A 4 -0.31 -7.35 -7.48
N THR A 5 0.52 -7.93 -6.61
CA THR A 5 0.34 -7.85 -5.14
C THR A 5 0.13 -6.43 -4.65
N SER A 6 0.76 -5.45 -5.29
CA SER A 6 0.61 -4.05 -4.96
C SER A 6 -0.80 -3.48 -5.20
N GLU A 7 -1.52 -4.01 -6.18
CA GLU A 7 -2.91 -3.62 -6.47
C GLU A 7 -3.86 -4.16 -5.39
N ILE A 8 -3.63 -5.42 -4.97
CA ILE A 8 -4.36 -6.06 -3.88
C ILE A 8 -4.18 -5.27 -2.58
N ILE A 9 -2.94 -4.90 -2.25
CA ILE A 9 -2.64 -4.09 -1.05
C ILE A 9 -3.38 -2.74 -1.09
N LEU A 10 -3.38 -2.05 -2.24
CA LEU A 10 -4.06 -0.77 -2.39
C LEU A 10 -5.59 -0.89 -2.28
N GLU A 11 -6.18 -1.94 -2.86
CA GLU A 11 -7.62 -2.21 -2.75
C GLU A 11 -8.03 -2.47 -1.29
N ILE A 12 -7.27 -3.32 -0.59
CA ILE A 12 -7.51 -3.65 0.81
C ILE A 12 -7.34 -2.43 1.71
N ALA A 13 -6.26 -1.67 1.52
CA ALA A 13 -6.02 -0.44 2.27
C ALA A 13 -7.14 0.58 2.05
N SER A 14 -7.60 0.77 0.81
CA SER A 14 -8.71 1.67 0.47
C SER A 14 -10.01 1.25 1.14
N LYS A 15 -10.33 -0.06 1.12
CA LYS A 15 -11.51 -0.60 1.82
C LYS A 15 -11.43 -0.37 3.32
N LEU A 16 -10.28 -0.66 3.95
CA LEU A 16 -10.10 -0.48 5.38
C LEU A 16 -10.19 1.00 5.79
N PHE A 17 -9.54 1.89 5.04
CA PHE A 17 -9.64 3.34 5.27
C PHE A 17 -11.08 3.85 5.12
N SER A 18 -11.83 3.36 4.12
CA SER A 18 -13.24 3.73 3.96
C SER A 18 -14.15 3.22 5.08
N GLN A 19 -13.80 2.10 5.72
CA GLN A 19 -14.63 1.49 6.77
C GLN A 19 -14.29 2.00 8.17
N LYS A 20 -13.01 2.28 8.44
CA LYS A 20 -12.49 2.52 9.80
C LYS A 20 -11.79 3.88 9.93
N GLY A 21 -11.62 4.61 8.83
CA GLY A 21 -10.76 5.79 8.78
C GLY A 21 -9.27 5.44 8.81
N PHE A 22 -8.44 6.47 8.69
CA PHE A 22 -6.98 6.35 8.71
C PHE A 22 -6.46 5.83 10.06
N ASN A 23 -6.85 6.48 11.16
CA ASN A 23 -6.40 6.11 12.52
C ASN A 23 -6.95 4.76 13.00
N GLY A 24 -8.10 4.31 12.47
CA GLY A 24 -8.70 3.02 12.81
C GLY A 24 -8.14 1.84 12.00
N THR A 25 -7.24 2.09 11.07
CA THR A 25 -6.64 1.07 10.21
C THR A 25 -5.18 0.86 10.56
N SER A 26 -4.81 -0.37 10.93
CA SER A 26 -3.41 -0.71 11.22
C SER A 26 -2.72 -1.34 10.01
N ILE A 27 -1.43 -1.05 9.84
CA ILE A 27 -0.56 -1.67 8.81
C ILE A 27 -0.57 -3.20 8.93
N ARG A 28 -0.64 -3.71 10.17
CA ARG A 28 -0.72 -5.15 10.47
C ARG A 28 -2.01 -5.77 9.95
N GLU A 29 -3.13 -5.08 10.07
CA GLU A 29 -4.41 -5.55 9.51
C GLU A 29 -4.37 -5.61 7.98
N ILE A 30 -3.80 -4.58 7.33
CA ILE A 30 -3.64 -4.57 5.87
C ILE A 30 -2.76 -5.76 5.42
N ALA A 31 -1.63 -5.97 6.09
CA ALA A 31 -0.70 -7.06 5.77
C ALA A 31 -1.36 -8.44 5.94
N SER A 32 -2.11 -8.63 7.04
CA SER A 32 -2.85 -9.87 7.30
C SER A 32 -3.92 -10.13 6.23
N LYS A 33 -4.72 -9.13 5.86
CA LYS A 33 -5.76 -9.27 4.82
C LYS A 33 -5.18 -9.48 3.43
N ALA A 34 -4.02 -8.90 3.13
CA ALA A 34 -3.32 -9.06 1.86
C ALA A 34 -2.49 -10.36 1.79
N ASN A 35 -2.43 -11.14 2.87
CA ASN A 35 -1.59 -12.33 3.02
C ASN A 35 -0.12 -12.07 2.68
N VAL A 36 0.43 -10.97 3.22
CA VAL A 36 1.83 -10.58 3.04
C VAL A 36 2.50 -10.31 4.38
N ASN A 37 3.82 -10.50 4.43
CA ASN A 37 4.60 -10.06 5.57
C ASN A 37 4.58 -8.52 5.68
N ILE A 38 4.52 -8.00 6.92
CA ILE A 38 4.50 -6.56 7.20
C ILE A 38 5.72 -5.85 6.59
N ALA A 39 6.93 -6.45 6.69
CA ALA A 39 8.14 -5.88 6.12
C ALA A 39 8.04 -5.74 4.59
N PHE A 40 7.44 -6.73 3.92
CA PHE A 40 7.21 -6.68 2.48
C PHE A 40 6.20 -5.60 2.09
N LEU A 41 5.12 -5.46 2.86
CA LEU A 41 4.13 -4.40 2.65
C LEU A 41 4.77 -3.01 2.82
N LEU A 42 5.51 -2.78 3.89
CA LEU A 42 6.23 -1.53 4.15
C LEU A 42 7.25 -1.23 3.04
N LEU A 43 8.03 -2.22 2.61
CA LEU A 43 8.98 -2.09 1.52
C LEU A 43 8.29 -1.65 0.21
N ILE A 44 7.18 -2.30 -0.16
CA ILE A 44 6.43 -1.94 -1.38
C ILE A 44 5.88 -0.52 -1.30
N LEU A 45 5.30 -0.13 -0.16
CA LEU A 45 4.75 1.21 0.01
C LEU A 45 5.84 2.28 -0.06
N LEU A 46 7.00 2.03 0.57
CA LEU A 46 8.15 2.92 0.51
C LEU A 46 8.68 3.06 -0.92
N LEU A 47 8.82 1.96 -1.66
CA LEU A 47 9.25 1.99 -3.06
C LEU A 47 8.25 2.73 -3.96
N LYS A 48 6.94 2.58 -3.72
CA LYS A 48 5.89 3.35 -4.43
C LYS A 48 5.99 4.84 -4.11
N PHE A 49 6.20 5.19 -2.85
CA PHE A 49 6.40 6.57 -2.43
C PHE A 49 7.61 7.16 -3.13
N ILE A 50 8.79 6.54 -3.00
CA ILE A 50 10.02 6.98 -3.65
C ILE A 50 9.83 7.17 -5.17
N LYS A 51 9.20 6.21 -5.86
CA LYS A 51 8.88 6.34 -7.29
C LYS A 51 7.97 7.54 -7.59
N SER A 52 7.00 7.81 -6.72
CA SER A 52 6.15 9.00 -6.82
C SER A 52 6.96 10.29 -6.66
N PHE A 53 7.92 10.34 -5.74
CA PHE A 53 8.83 11.48 -5.57
C PHE A 53 9.72 11.69 -6.79
N TYR A 54 10.35 10.63 -7.32
CA TYR A 54 11.14 10.73 -8.55
C TYR A 54 10.31 11.26 -9.72
N LYS A 55 9.06 10.81 -9.85
CA LYS A 55 8.16 11.28 -10.90
C LYS A 55 7.84 12.77 -10.74
N ILE A 56 7.73 13.28 -9.51
CA ILE A 56 7.51 14.72 -9.26
C ILE A 56 8.74 15.55 -9.64
N ILE A 57 9.95 15.07 -9.34
CA ILE A 57 11.20 15.80 -9.60
C ILE A 57 11.56 15.83 -11.09
N GLN A 58 11.22 14.77 -11.84
CA GLN A 58 11.52 14.64 -13.28
C GLN A 58 10.53 15.37 -14.20
N ILE A 59 9.63 16.21 -13.67
CA ILE A 59 8.68 17.01 -14.48
C ILE A 59 9.33 18.29 -15.06
N HIS A 60 10.65 18.45 -14.97
CA HIS A 60 11.44 19.45 -15.68
C HIS A 60 12.34 18.83 -16.73
#